data_AF-A0AAJ5ISV0-F1
#
_entry.id   AF-A0AAJ5ISV0-F1
#
_cell.length_a   1.000
_cell.length_b   1.000
_cell.length_c   1.000
_cell.angle_alpha   90.00
_cell.angle_beta   90.00
_cell.angle_gamma   90.00
#
_symmetry.space_group_name_H-M   'P 1'
#
loop_
_entity.id
_entity.type
_entity.pdbx_description
1 polymer ?
#
loop_
_entity_poly.entity_id
_entity_poly.type
_entity_poly.pdbx_seq_one_letter_code
_entity_poly.pdbx_strand_id
1 'polypeptide(L)'
;MHKQSRLNQANISITATRWCNRRCTHCYIDPSELANPVEMEEGVFRGIFDRVRDLVALDRGLEEVEWEIIGGEITKMPVEFWRRNLPFALEQCRDFNAQLKTPGSVNVLSNLIFSDQRRRADYIDLFNQYGDWPEMCVYTSWEPETNRFGKRDKLMPAWRETVSALKVRQKILDVILTKTTVELGPDYLLEQFLPLGVTDFSIKMISPYGSGKAFWQPNMISFAQMSDYLCRLFEIAPKGITFTPADEMTSAMFRGTSYQCIGNFRYDLAVEPDGLTSFNASQTTSEAALGDTRIYIDDPDWAFKVLADNTSELDNKLSRYHDYCFQCEFHSYCAGGWYHYRIAEPEDVRAWDSAECPGYKRLWSKVKDRFGEFDTRMNTHHEAMRAILKSPTDSVTSKQVHDEIAGQGLAFYAWLKQVENARVALNPGAQIGRPLMERIWAYQAVGATINLSCDDFGILSNDLKRLVIEHLVYGDTPALQLDPAMVWEWVRTSPDDQLAAIVEETSLLAQGLQVKDKDLILAGHNTQLLRWVLSHPSPAGPPAGEHPEPEIKLVSMQLQREASLRSTKMRNPI
;
A
#
# COMPACT_ATOMS: atom_id res chain seq x y z
N MET A 1 11.85 -9.53 -6.14
CA MET A 1 10.56 -8.83 -6.02
C MET A 1 10.04 -8.93 -4.58
N HIS A 2 10.65 -8.21 -3.62
CA HIS A 2 10.21 -8.20 -2.23
C HIS A 2 9.21 -7.05 -2.03
N LYS A 3 7.92 -7.36 -1.84
CA LYS A 3 6.81 -6.38 -1.80
C LYS A 3 6.28 -6.17 -0.39
N GLN A 4 6.28 -7.22 0.44
CA GLN A 4 5.56 -7.20 1.72
C GLN A 4 6.10 -6.17 2.72
N SER A 5 7.44 -6.02 2.83
CA SER A 5 8.02 -4.98 3.70
C SER A 5 7.79 -3.55 3.21
N ARG A 6 7.32 -3.38 1.98
CA ARG A 6 7.00 -2.09 1.37
C ARG A 6 5.50 -1.77 1.43
N LEU A 7 4.63 -2.71 1.82
CA LEU A 7 3.22 -2.42 2.08
C LEU A 7 2.98 -2.45 3.60
N ASN A 8 3.38 -1.36 4.26
CA ASN A 8 3.48 -1.24 5.71
C ASN A 8 2.72 -0.03 6.29
N GLN A 9 1.87 0.63 5.50
CA GLN A 9 1.10 1.80 5.90
C GLN A 9 -0.39 1.51 5.93
N ALA A 10 -1.11 2.11 6.88
CA ALA A 10 -2.56 2.21 6.86
C ALA A 10 -3.00 3.61 6.45
N ASN A 11 -3.90 3.72 5.47
CA ASN A 11 -4.68 4.92 5.21
C ASN A 11 -6.03 4.79 5.93
N ILE A 12 -6.35 5.74 6.80
CA ILE A 12 -7.58 5.78 7.59
C ILE A 12 -8.44 6.96 7.14
N SER A 13 -9.44 6.67 6.32
CA SER A 13 -10.41 7.63 5.80
C SER A 13 -11.63 7.74 6.72
N ILE A 14 -11.66 8.79 7.54
CA ILE A 14 -12.77 9.11 8.43
C ILE A 14 -13.84 9.84 7.63
N THR A 15 -14.92 9.15 7.28
CA THR A 15 -16.05 9.73 6.54
C THR A 15 -17.06 10.34 7.50
N ALA A 16 -16.89 11.62 7.82
CA ALA A 16 -17.75 12.29 8.79
C ALA A 16 -19.19 12.49 8.29
N THR A 17 -19.39 12.61 6.97
CA THR A 17 -20.70 12.66 6.33
C THR A 17 -20.58 12.37 4.84
N ARG A 18 -21.56 11.67 4.24
CA ARG A 18 -21.65 11.53 2.77
C ARG A 18 -22.39 12.71 2.11
N TRP A 19 -22.98 13.62 2.89
CA TRP A 19 -23.70 14.76 2.36
C TRP A 19 -22.77 15.70 1.59
N CYS A 20 -23.15 16.07 0.36
CA CYS A 20 -22.37 16.98 -0.47
C CYS A 20 -23.23 18.08 -1.09
N ASN A 21 -22.67 19.27 -1.30
CA ASN A 21 -23.28 20.34 -2.11
C ASN A 21 -22.95 20.25 -3.61
N ARG A 22 -22.17 19.25 -4.03
CA ARG A 22 -21.80 18.98 -5.42
C ARG A 22 -22.25 17.60 -5.85
N ARG A 23 -22.33 17.41 -7.16
CA ARG A 23 -22.68 16.15 -7.82
C ARG A 23 -21.70 15.92 -8.96
N CYS A 24 -20.42 15.88 -8.61
CA CYS A 24 -19.32 15.79 -9.56
C CYS A 24 -19.47 14.54 -10.43
N THR A 25 -19.39 14.68 -11.75
CA THR A 25 -19.58 13.56 -12.71
C THR A 25 -18.55 12.45 -12.54
N HIS A 26 -17.38 12.74 -11.99
CA HIS A 26 -16.29 11.79 -11.75
C HIS A 26 -16.25 11.24 -10.32
N CYS A 27 -17.19 11.63 -9.44
CA CYS A 27 -17.12 11.30 -8.03
C CYS A 27 -17.23 9.79 -7.79
N TYR A 28 -16.34 9.22 -6.99
CA TYR A 28 -16.36 7.81 -6.62
C TYR A 28 -17.56 7.45 -5.70
N ILE A 29 -18.19 8.46 -5.09
CA ILE A 29 -19.34 8.28 -4.20
C ILE A 29 -20.60 8.03 -5.03
N ASP A 30 -21.40 7.05 -4.60
CA ASP A 30 -22.72 6.80 -5.18
C ASP A 30 -23.60 8.08 -5.13
N PRO A 31 -24.25 8.48 -6.24
CA PRO A 31 -25.11 9.66 -6.29
C PRO A 31 -26.18 9.73 -5.19
N SER A 32 -26.71 8.58 -4.75
CA SER A 32 -27.72 8.49 -3.70
C SER A 32 -27.19 8.90 -2.33
N GLU A 33 -25.93 8.60 -2.03
CA GLU A 33 -25.28 8.96 -0.77
C GLU A 33 -24.92 10.45 -0.69
N LEU A 34 -24.69 11.11 -1.83
CA LEU A 34 -24.38 12.55 -1.85
C LEU A 34 -25.54 13.43 -1.32
N ALA A 35 -26.75 12.87 -1.24
CA ALA A 35 -27.94 13.51 -0.66
C ALA A 35 -28.21 13.09 0.79
N ASN A 36 -27.49 12.10 1.31
CA ASN A 36 -27.68 11.54 2.64
C ASN A 36 -27.15 12.51 3.71
N PRO A 37 -28.01 13.10 4.57
CA PRO A 37 -27.61 14.10 5.56
C PRO A 37 -27.09 13.48 6.86
N VAL A 38 -26.85 12.16 6.92
CA VAL A 38 -26.31 11.52 8.11
C VAL A 38 -24.93 12.09 8.44
N GLU A 39 -24.74 12.40 9.72
CA GLU A 39 -23.55 12.99 10.31
C GLU A 39 -22.96 12.02 11.32
N MET A 40 -21.63 11.93 11.37
CA MET A 40 -20.91 11.11 12.34
C MET A 40 -21.04 11.69 13.74
N GLU A 41 -21.31 10.83 14.72
CA GLU A 41 -21.31 11.22 16.12
C GLU A 41 -19.88 11.37 16.68
N GLU A 42 -19.72 12.24 17.67
CA GLU A 42 -18.41 12.52 18.28
C GLU A 42 -17.78 11.28 18.94
N GLY A 43 -18.59 10.41 19.55
CA GLY A 43 -18.11 9.15 20.15
C GLY A 43 -17.54 8.19 19.10
N VAL A 44 -18.20 8.08 17.95
CA VAL A 44 -17.73 7.29 16.80
C VAL A 44 -16.41 7.86 16.30
N PHE A 45 -16.35 9.17 16.02
CA PHE A 45 -15.15 9.84 15.53
C PHE A 45 -13.93 9.60 16.42
N ARG A 46 -14.08 9.80 17.74
CA ARG A 46 -12.98 9.64 18.69
C ARG A 46 -12.57 8.17 18.87
N GLY A 47 -13.54 7.25 18.86
CA GLY A 47 -13.29 5.81 18.99
C GLY A 47 -12.41 5.22 17.89
N ILE A 48 -12.39 5.84 16.70
CA ILE A 48 -11.53 5.42 15.58
C ILE A 48 -10.05 5.38 15.98
N PHE A 49 -9.56 6.42 16.66
CA PHE A 49 -8.14 6.51 17.01
C PHE A 49 -7.72 5.40 18.00
N ASP A 50 -8.59 5.03 18.93
CA ASP A 50 -8.33 3.94 19.87
C ASP A 50 -8.30 2.58 19.14
N ARG A 51 -9.26 2.32 18.25
CA ARG A 51 -9.30 1.09 17.46
C ARG A 51 -8.09 0.94 16.52
N VAL A 52 -7.65 2.04 15.90
CA VAL A 52 -6.44 2.03 15.06
C VAL A 52 -5.19 1.77 15.89
N ARG A 53 -5.11 2.28 17.14
CA ARG A 53 -4.01 1.96 18.05
C ARG A 53 -3.95 0.46 18.36
N ASP A 54 -5.10 -0.17 18.59
CA ASP A 54 -5.19 -1.62 18.78
C ASP A 54 -4.72 -2.39 17.54
N LEU A 55 -5.06 -1.92 16.34
CA LEU A 55 -4.58 -2.52 15.07
C LEU A 55 -3.07 -2.38 14.87
N VAL A 56 -2.51 -1.19 15.15
CA VAL A 56 -1.04 -0.95 15.08
C VAL A 56 -0.30 -1.84 16.08
N ALA A 57 -0.86 -2.07 17.26
CA ALA A 57 -0.25 -2.96 18.25
C ALA A 57 -0.34 -4.45 17.82
N LEU A 58 -1.41 -4.83 17.13
CA LEU A 58 -1.64 -6.21 16.67
C LEU A 58 -0.80 -6.59 15.45
N ASP A 59 -0.73 -5.72 14.44
CA ASP A 59 -0.10 -6.04 13.16
C ASP A 59 1.38 -5.64 13.12
N ARG A 60 2.26 -6.63 13.23
CA ARG A 60 3.72 -6.44 13.21
C ARG A 60 4.29 -5.90 11.90
N GLY A 61 3.51 -5.92 10.82
CA GLY A 61 3.88 -5.36 9.52
C GLY A 61 3.42 -3.92 9.31
N LEU A 62 2.67 -3.32 10.24
CA LEU A 62 2.17 -1.95 10.15
C LEU A 62 3.13 -0.98 10.86
N GLU A 63 3.78 -0.10 10.10
CA GLU A 63 4.80 0.83 10.61
C GLU A 63 4.42 2.32 10.45
N GLU A 64 3.39 2.60 9.66
CA GLU A 64 2.98 3.95 9.27
C GLU A 64 1.45 4.08 9.24
N VAL A 65 0.93 5.27 9.56
CA VAL A 65 -0.51 5.57 9.52
C VAL A 65 -0.71 6.97 8.94
N GLU A 66 -1.60 7.08 7.97
CA GLU A 66 -2.08 8.33 7.39
C GLU A 66 -3.57 8.50 7.67
N TRP A 67 -3.98 9.76 7.85
CA TRP A 67 -5.31 10.11 8.29
C TRP A 67 -5.96 11.02 7.25
N GLU A 68 -7.14 10.65 6.78
CA GLU A 68 -7.97 11.50 5.95
C GLU A 68 -9.27 11.83 6.68
N ILE A 69 -9.60 13.12 6.77
CA ILE A 69 -10.94 13.58 7.09
C ILE A 69 -11.62 13.88 5.77
N ILE A 70 -12.49 12.97 5.35
CA ILE A 70 -13.13 12.96 4.02
C ILE A 70 -14.64 12.79 4.14
N GLY A 71 -15.34 12.77 3.01
CA GLY A 71 -16.74 12.41 2.89
C GLY A 71 -17.32 12.94 1.59
N GLY A 72 -18.60 13.30 1.62
CA GLY A 72 -19.22 14.06 0.52
C GLY A 72 -18.67 15.48 0.46
N GLU A 73 -18.90 16.26 1.52
CA GLU A 73 -18.28 17.56 1.74
C GLU A 73 -18.19 17.80 3.24
N ILE A 74 -16.98 17.73 3.82
CA ILE A 74 -16.78 17.81 5.28
C ILE A 74 -17.30 19.11 5.88
N THR A 75 -17.33 20.19 5.07
CA THR A 75 -17.84 21.47 5.53
C THR A 75 -19.35 21.47 5.70
N LYS A 76 -20.06 20.38 5.32
CA LYS A 76 -21.48 20.11 5.63
C LYS A 76 -21.75 19.75 7.07
N MET A 77 -20.76 19.25 7.80
CA MET A 77 -20.84 19.14 9.25
C MET A 77 -20.96 20.54 9.89
N PRO A 78 -21.58 20.69 11.06
CA PRO A 78 -21.52 21.94 11.83
C PRO A 78 -20.07 22.29 12.18
N VAL A 79 -19.68 23.56 12.07
CA VAL A 79 -18.30 23.98 12.42
C VAL A 79 -17.96 23.68 13.88
N GLU A 80 -18.96 23.68 14.77
CA GLU A 80 -18.79 23.32 16.19
C GLU A 80 -18.34 21.87 16.40
N PHE A 81 -18.71 20.95 15.51
CA PHE A 81 -18.20 19.58 15.55
C PHE A 81 -16.69 19.60 15.35
N TRP A 82 -16.20 20.29 14.32
CA TRP A 82 -14.76 20.37 14.03
C TRP A 82 -13.99 21.21 15.03
N ARG A 83 -14.58 22.26 15.62
CA ARG A 83 -13.96 23.01 16.73
C ARG A 83 -13.58 22.11 17.90
N ARG A 84 -14.33 21.03 18.15
CA ARG A 84 -14.05 20.03 19.19
C ARG A 84 -13.15 18.89 18.71
N ASN A 85 -13.32 18.45 17.47
CA ASN A 85 -12.75 17.20 16.98
C ASN A 85 -11.47 17.35 16.14
N LEU A 86 -11.30 18.46 15.42
CA LEU A 86 -10.06 18.73 14.68
C LEU A 86 -8.84 18.82 15.61
N PRO A 87 -8.81 19.67 16.67
CA PRO A 87 -7.66 19.70 17.58
C PRO A 87 -7.35 18.33 18.19
N PHE A 88 -8.39 17.58 18.59
CA PHE A 88 -8.21 16.23 19.09
C PHE A 88 -7.53 15.30 18.06
N ALA A 89 -8.01 15.30 16.81
CA ALA A 89 -7.41 14.48 15.76
C ALA A 89 -5.95 14.86 15.48
N LEU A 90 -5.62 16.15 15.51
CA LEU A 90 -4.25 16.64 15.34
C LEU A 90 -3.34 16.21 16.51
N GLU A 91 -3.85 16.25 17.74
CA GLU A 91 -3.14 15.73 18.92
C GLU A 91 -2.92 14.22 18.84
N GLN A 92 -3.95 13.45 18.44
CA GLN A 92 -3.80 12.01 18.23
C GLN A 92 -2.77 11.72 17.13
N CYS A 93 -2.80 12.43 16.00
CA CYS A 93 -1.81 12.30 14.93
C CYS A 93 -0.38 12.55 15.45
N ARG A 94 -0.18 13.59 16.26
CA ARG A 94 1.10 13.85 16.93
C ARG A 94 1.54 12.69 17.83
N ASP A 95 0.62 12.12 18.60
CA ASP A 95 0.90 10.98 19.49
C ASP A 95 1.29 9.72 18.69
N PHE A 96 0.61 9.43 17.58
CA PHE A 96 1.00 8.36 16.64
C PHE A 96 2.39 8.63 16.06
N ASN A 97 2.66 9.86 15.60
CA ASN A 97 3.94 10.25 15.01
C ASN A 97 5.14 10.07 15.96
N ALA A 98 4.93 10.03 17.28
CA ALA A 98 5.98 9.75 18.25
C ALA A 98 6.46 8.27 18.24
N GLN A 99 5.66 7.37 17.66
CA GLN A 99 5.91 5.91 17.67
C GLN A 99 6.14 5.35 16.26
N LEU A 100 5.57 5.99 15.24
CA LEU A 100 5.68 5.56 13.85
C LEU A 100 7.06 5.90 13.25
N LYS A 101 7.44 5.15 12.22
CA LYS A 101 8.71 5.31 11.52
C LYS A 101 8.80 6.62 10.75
N THR A 102 7.68 7.02 10.14
CA THR A 102 7.54 8.23 9.35
C THR A 102 6.36 9.02 9.92
N PRO A 103 6.54 10.30 10.30
CA PRO A 103 5.43 11.15 10.73
C PRO A 103 4.42 11.35 9.60
N GLY A 104 3.13 11.17 9.88
CA GLY A 104 2.02 11.49 8.99
C GLY A 104 1.32 12.81 9.32
N SER A 105 0.27 13.13 8.57
CA SER A 105 -0.62 14.27 8.80
C SER A 105 -2.09 13.86 8.75
N VAL A 106 -2.95 14.72 9.30
CA VAL A 106 -4.39 14.73 9.06
C VAL A 106 -4.67 15.55 7.81
N ASN A 107 -5.08 14.85 6.77
CA ASN A 107 -5.46 15.40 5.48
C ASN A 107 -6.94 15.80 5.54
N VAL A 108 -7.21 17.10 5.58
CA VAL A 108 -8.57 17.66 5.62
C VAL A 108 -9.06 17.89 4.19
N LEU A 109 -9.92 17.01 3.67
CA LEU A 109 -10.37 17.01 2.28
C LEU A 109 -11.72 17.76 2.13
N SER A 110 -11.71 18.90 1.44
CA SER A 110 -12.91 19.69 1.16
C SER A 110 -12.90 20.22 -0.28
N ASN A 111 -14.07 20.33 -0.91
CA ASN A 111 -14.17 21.06 -2.17
C ASN A 111 -14.01 22.59 -1.99
N LEU A 112 -14.08 23.10 -0.77
CA LEU A 112 -13.94 24.52 -0.40
C LEU A 112 -14.92 25.47 -1.11
N ILE A 113 -16.04 24.96 -1.62
CA ILE A 113 -17.08 25.76 -2.26
C ILE A 113 -18.23 25.95 -1.29
N PHE A 114 -18.44 27.18 -0.84
CA PHE A 114 -19.48 27.52 0.12
C PHE A 114 -20.65 28.25 -0.54
N SER A 115 -21.88 27.93 -0.14
CA SER A 115 -23.07 28.72 -0.47
C SER A 115 -23.35 29.83 0.56
N ASP A 116 -22.82 29.68 1.78
CA ASP A 116 -23.01 30.59 2.91
C ASP A 116 -21.65 31.22 3.27
N GLN A 117 -21.59 32.56 3.22
CA GLN A 117 -20.38 33.32 3.49
C GLN A 117 -19.98 33.34 4.96
N ARG A 118 -20.95 33.26 5.89
CA ARG A 118 -20.64 33.15 7.31
C ARG A 118 -19.99 31.80 7.59
N ARG A 119 -20.57 30.73 7.05
CA ARG A 119 -19.99 29.38 7.16
C ARG A 119 -18.60 29.30 6.55
N ARG A 120 -18.39 29.94 5.39
CA ARG A 120 -17.06 30.07 4.78
C ARG A 120 -16.06 30.73 5.74
N ALA A 121 -16.42 31.85 6.36
CA ALA A 121 -15.56 32.55 7.30
C ALA A 121 -15.23 31.68 8.53
N ASP A 122 -16.25 31.05 9.13
CA ASP A 122 -16.08 30.17 10.30
C ASP A 122 -15.10 29.01 10.04
N TYR A 123 -15.15 28.40 8.86
CA TYR A 123 -14.24 27.32 8.47
C TYR A 123 -12.83 27.80 8.14
N ILE A 124 -12.69 28.95 7.46
CA ILE A 124 -11.39 29.57 7.20
C ILE A 124 -10.70 29.90 8.52
N ASP A 125 -11.43 30.49 9.48
CA ASP A 125 -10.89 30.82 10.80
C ASP A 125 -10.43 29.56 11.54
N LEU A 126 -11.24 28.49 11.51
CA LEU A 126 -10.88 27.21 12.12
C LEU A 126 -9.63 26.60 11.49
N PHE A 127 -9.53 26.54 10.16
CA PHE A 127 -8.36 25.96 9.50
C PHE A 127 -7.11 26.80 9.70
N ASN A 128 -7.23 28.13 9.68
CA ASN A 128 -6.12 29.04 9.94
C ASN A 128 -5.62 28.97 11.38
N GLN A 129 -6.48 28.66 12.36
CA GLN A 129 -6.09 28.48 13.75
C GLN A 129 -5.02 27.39 13.92
N TYR A 130 -5.08 26.33 13.11
CA TYR A 130 -4.13 25.21 13.13
C TYR A 130 -3.21 25.19 11.91
N GLY A 131 -3.20 26.25 11.10
CA GLY A 131 -2.54 26.26 9.80
C GLY A 131 -1.02 26.08 9.86
N ASP A 132 -0.39 26.44 10.99
CA ASP A 132 1.05 26.26 11.20
C ASP A 132 1.42 24.88 11.79
N TRP A 133 0.44 24.05 12.14
CA TRP A 133 0.68 22.72 12.72
C TRP A 133 1.16 21.75 11.63
N PRO A 134 2.30 21.06 11.81
CA PRO A 134 2.78 20.09 10.84
C PRO A 134 1.84 18.88 10.69
N GLU A 135 0.99 18.61 11.68
CA GLU A 135 0.01 17.53 11.63
C GLU A 135 -1.21 17.85 10.76
N MET A 136 -1.35 19.05 10.18
CA MET A 136 -2.51 19.43 9.37
C MET A 136 -2.14 19.79 7.93
N CYS A 137 -2.85 19.17 6.99
CA CYS A 137 -2.83 19.53 5.57
C CYS A 137 -4.27 19.80 5.10
N VAL A 138 -4.46 20.73 4.16
CA VAL A 138 -5.77 20.94 3.53
C VAL A 138 -5.71 20.53 2.07
N TYR A 139 -6.58 19.59 1.70
CA TYR A 139 -6.78 19.12 0.34
C TYR A 139 -8.01 19.80 -0.26
N THR A 140 -7.87 20.22 -1.51
CA THR A 140 -8.98 20.59 -2.38
C THR A 140 -8.73 19.99 -3.75
N SER A 141 -9.75 19.84 -4.58
CA SER A 141 -9.59 19.23 -5.91
C SER A 141 -9.97 20.15 -7.06
N TRP A 142 -9.35 19.91 -8.21
CA TRP A 142 -9.62 20.58 -9.47
C TRP A 142 -9.63 19.60 -10.64
N GLU A 143 -10.72 19.63 -11.41
CA GLU A 143 -10.89 18.88 -12.64
C GLU A 143 -11.72 19.73 -13.64
N PRO A 144 -11.11 20.20 -14.75
CA PRO A 144 -11.69 21.26 -15.59
C PRO A 144 -12.94 20.86 -16.40
N GLU A 145 -13.10 19.58 -16.73
CA GLU A 145 -14.17 19.05 -17.58
C GLU A 145 -15.34 18.45 -16.78
N THR A 146 -15.40 18.79 -15.50
CA THR A 146 -16.40 18.27 -14.57
C THR A 146 -17.38 19.37 -14.15
N ASN A 147 -18.54 18.99 -13.63
CA ASN A 147 -19.52 19.96 -13.15
C ASN A 147 -19.21 20.53 -11.74
N ARG A 148 -18.01 20.30 -11.18
CA ARG A 148 -17.59 20.79 -9.86
C ARG A 148 -17.75 22.31 -9.73
N PHE A 149 -17.26 23.06 -10.71
CA PHE A 149 -17.28 24.53 -10.71
C PHE A 149 -18.53 25.14 -11.37
N GLY A 150 -19.54 24.30 -11.66
CA GLY A 150 -20.79 24.71 -12.30
C GLY A 150 -20.62 25.06 -13.78
N LYS A 151 -21.68 25.58 -14.40
CA LYS A 151 -21.65 25.96 -15.83
C LYS A 151 -20.66 27.11 -16.06
N ARG A 152 -19.72 26.92 -16.99
CA ARG A 152 -18.70 27.92 -17.37
C ARG A 152 -17.86 28.39 -16.18
N ASP A 153 -17.52 27.48 -15.28
CA ASP A 153 -16.65 27.73 -14.12
C ASP A 153 -17.10 28.88 -13.21
N LYS A 154 -18.42 29.12 -13.12
CA LYS A 154 -18.98 30.21 -12.33
C LYS A 154 -18.54 30.21 -10.86
N LEU A 155 -18.21 29.04 -10.29
CA LEU A 155 -17.79 28.90 -8.90
C LEU A 155 -16.27 29.00 -8.71
N MET A 156 -15.49 28.95 -9.79
CA MET A 156 -14.02 28.96 -9.73
C MET A 156 -13.47 30.24 -9.07
N PRO A 157 -13.96 31.47 -9.35
CA PRO A 157 -13.44 32.67 -8.70
C PRO A 157 -13.59 32.64 -7.16
N ALA A 158 -14.79 32.31 -6.67
CA ALA A 158 -15.05 32.24 -5.22
C ALA A 158 -14.26 31.11 -4.54
N TRP A 159 -14.04 30.00 -5.25
CA TRP A 159 -13.16 28.93 -4.79
C TRP A 159 -11.71 29.40 -4.68
N ARG A 160 -11.16 30.09 -5.70
CA ARG A 160 -9.79 30.66 -5.65
C ARG A 160 -9.62 31.63 -4.49
N GLU A 161 -10.60 32.51 -4.26
CA GLU A 161 -10.59 33.41 -3.10
C GLU A 161 -10.56 32.64 -1.77
N THR A 162 -11.24 31.50 -1.69
CA THR A 162 -11.23 30.63 -0.51
C THR A 162 -9.88 29.97 -0.31
N VAL A 163 -9.31 29.35 -1.35
CA VAL A 163 -7.97 28.74 -1.30
C VAL A 163 -6.90 29.75 -0.92
N SER A 164 -6.92 30.94 -1.52
CA SER A 164 -5.96 32.01 -1.19
C SER A 164 -6.10 32.54 0.24
N ALA A 165 -7.30 32.51 0.82
CA ALA A 165 -7.55 32.96 2.19
C ALA A 165 -7.05 31.98 3.26
N LEU A 166 -6.84 30.71 2.91
CA LEU A 166 -6.24 29.72 3.80
C LEU A 166 -4.76 30.02 4.02
N LYS A 167 -4.35 30.08 5.28
CA LYS A 167 -2.98 30.28 5.77
C LYS A 167 -2.48 28.99 6.42
N VAL A 168 -2.64 27.90 5.69
CA VAL A 168 -2.14 26.58 6.10
C VAL A 168 -0.78 26.33 5.48
N ARG A 169 0.11 25.65 6.20
CA ARG A 169 1.48 25.32 5.79
C ARG A 169 1.51 24.54 4.48
N GLN A 170 0.60 23.58 4.33
CA GLN A 170 0.52 22.72 3.15
C GLN A 170 -0.91 22.74 2.59
N LYS A 171 -1.01 23.25 1.37
CA LYS A 171 -2.22 23.18 0.54
C LYS A 171 -1.95 22.18 -0.57
N ILE A 172 -2.79 21.16 -0.63
CA ILE A 172 -2.66 20.08 -1.59
C ILE A 172 -3.79 20.20 -2.60
N LEU A 173 -3.43 20.23 -3.88
CA LEU A 173 -4.41 20.20 -4.96
C LEU A 173 -4.49 18.79 -5.51
N ASP A 174 -5.65 18.16 -5.33
CA ASP A 174 -6.00 16.89 -5.93
C ASP A 174 -6.43 17.10 -7.39
N VAL A 175 -5.82 16.36 -8.32
CA VAL A 175 -5.98 16.53 -9.76
C VAL A 175 -6.15 15.18 -10.40
N ILE A 176 -7.21 15.00 -11.19
CA ILE A 176 -7.44 13.77 -11.95
C ILE A 176 -6.87 13.92 -13.36
N LEU A 177 -6.02 12.98 -13.77
CA LEU A 177 -5.49 12.91 -15.13
C LEU A 177 -6.55 12.40 -16.10
N THR A 178 -7.35 13.33 -16.59
CA THR A 178 -8.28 13.10 -17.69
C THR A 178 -7.69 13.59 -19.00
N LYS A 179 -8.37 13.29 -20.11
CA LYS A 179 -8.01 13.83 -21.42
C LYS A 179 -7.81 15.34 -21.40
N THR A 180 -8.73 16.10 -20.80
CA THR A 180 -8.65 17.57 -20.77
C THR A 180 -7.54 18.08 -19.86
N THR A 181 -7.33 17.47 -18.68
CA THR A 181 -6.19 17.81 -17.82
C THR A 181 -4.86 17.63 -18.55
N VAL A 182 -4.70 16.50 -19.27
CA VAL A 182 -3.48 16.22 -20.03
C VAL A 182 -3.33 17.19 -21.22
N GLU A 183 -4.42 17.53 -21.92
CA GLU A 183 -4.41 18.51 -23.02
C GLU A 183 -4.00 19.92 -22.58
N LEU A 184 -4.43 20.36 -21.38
CA LEU A 184 -4.01 21.65 -20.81
C LEU A 184 -2.51 21.68 -20.45
N GLY A 185 -1.95 20.52 -20.12
CA GLY A 185 -0.54 20.36 -19.80
C GLY A 185 -0.15 20.80 -18.38
N PRO A 186 1.04 20.39 -17.91
CA PRO A 186 1.49 20.67 -16.55
C PRO A 186 1.90 22.13 -16.33
N ASP A 187 2.32 22.85 -17.39
CA ASP A 187 2.63 24.28 -17.30
C ASP A 187 1.37 25.08 -16.87
N TYR A 188 0.20 24.77 -17.44
CA TYR A 188 -1.07 25.37 -17.02
C TYR A 188 -1.37 25.12 -15.54
N LEU A 189 -1.20 23.88 -15.07
CA LEU A 189 -1.43 23.52 -13.68
C LEU A 189 -0.61 24.40 -12.73
N LEU A 190 0.70 24.53 -12.99
CA LEU A 190 1.59 25.34 -12.15
C LEU A 190 1.24 26.82 -12.22
N GLU A 191 1.01 27.37 -13.41
CA GLU A 191 0.66 28.79 -13.61
C GLU A 191 -0.63 29.17 -12.88
N GLN A 192 -1.62 28.28 -12.84
CA GLN A 192 -2.92 28.58 -12.24
C GLN A 192 -2.93 28.45 -10.72
N PHE A 193 -2.20 27.49 -10.15
CA PHE A 193 -2.40 27.07 -8.77
C PHE A 193 -1.27 27.44 -7.82
N LEU A 194 -0.02 27.59 -8.29
CA LEU A 194 1.06 28.10 -7.44
C LEU A 194 0.76 29.49 -6.86
N PRO A 195 0.16 30.45 -7.59
CA PRO A 195 -0.20 31.76 -7.02
C PRO A 195 -1.24 31.71 -5.89
N LEU A 196 -1.96 30.60 -5.73
CA LEU A 196 -2.91 30.38 -4.63
C LEU A 196 -2.23 29.84 -3.36
N GLY A 197 -0.92 29.59 -3.42
CA GLY A 197 -0.14 28.96 -2.36
C GLY A 197 -0.27 27.43 -2.32
N VAL A 198 -0.69 26.80 -3.42
CA VAL A 198 -0.60 25.34 -3.56
C VAL A 198 0.86 24.96 -3.67
N THR A 199 1.32 24.06 -2.80
CA THR A 199 2.71 23.61 -2.74
C THR A 199 2.88 22.15 -3.12
N ASP A 200 1.78 21.41 -3.19
CA ASP A 200 1.76 19.97 -3.42
C ASP A 200 0.57 19.59 -4.31
N PHE A 201 0.80 18.65 -5.21
CA PHE A 201 -0.21 18.17 -6.16
C PHE A 201 -0.40 16.66 -5.99
N SER A 202 -1.58 16.24 -5.52
CA SER A 202 -1.96 14.82 -5.51
C SER A 202 -2.53 14.49 -6.89
N ILE A 203 -1.73 13.85 -7.75
CA ILE A 203 -2.16 13.56 -9.12
C ILE A 203 -2.65 12.11 -9.18
N LYS A 204 -3.94 11.96 -9.51
CA LYS A 204 -4.66 10.70 -9.47
C LYS A 204 -5.13 10.27 -10.85
N MET A 205 -5.39 8.97 -10.96
CA MET A 205 -6.14 8.43 -12.09
C MET A 205 -7.64 8.42 -11.81
N ILE A 206 -8.42 8.28 -12.88
CA ILE A 206 -9.88 8.22 -12.78
C ILE A 206 -10.28 6.94 -12.04
N SER A 207 -11.09 7.07 -11.00
CA SER A 207 -11.62 5.94 -10.24
C SER A 207 -12.93 5.42 -10.86
N PRO A 208 -13.06 4.12 -11.13
CA PRO A 208 -14.21 3.54 -11.82
C PRO A 208 -15.39 3.19 -10.89
N TYR A 209 -15.70 4.05 -9.92
CA TYR A 209 -16.73 3.83 -8.89
C TYR A 209 -17.76 4.95 -8.86
N GLY A 210 -18.91 4.71 -8.24
CA GLY A 210 -19.99 5.69 -8.07
C GLY A 210 -20.37 6.40 -9.36
N SER A 211 -20.39 7.74 -9.32
CA SER A 211 -20.62 8.57 -10.51
C SER A 211 -19.51 8.41 -11.57
N GLY A 212 -18.28 8.15 -11.11
CA GLY A 212 -17.08 7.97 -11.93
C GLY A 212 -17.14 6.84 -12.94
N LYS A 213 -17.98 5.82 -12.73
CA LYS A 213 -18.18 4.70 -13.67
C LYS A 213 -18.46 5.15 -15.11
N ALA A 214 -19.46 6.01 -15.27
CA ALA A 214 -19.86 6.52 -16.58
C ALA A 214 -18.88 7.57 -17.13
N PHE A 215 -18.05 8.15 -16.26
CA PHE A 215 -17.06 9.15 -16.60
C PHE A 215 -15.73 8.55 -17.04
N TRP A 216 -15.38 7.36 -16.53
CA TRP A 216 -14.05 6.76 -16.69
C TRP A 216 -13.63 6.54 -18.14
N GLN A 217 -14.21 5.55 -18.82
CA GLN A 217 -13.78 5.15 -20.15
C GLN A 217 -13.83 6.31 -21.19
N PRO A 218 -14.84 7.19 -21.21
CA PRO A 218 -14.88 8.30 -22.18
C PRO A 218 -13.82 9.38 -21.97
N ASN A 219 -13.29 9.52 -20.75
CA ASN A 219 -12.35 10.58 -20.37
C ASN A 219 -10.95 10.06 -20.06
N MET A 220 -10.74 8.74 -20.15
CA MET A 220 -9.45 8.10 -20.02
C MET A 220 -8.53 8.48 -21.20
N ILE A 221 -7.24 8.45 -20.95
CA ILE A 221 -6.17 8.72 -21.92
C ILE A 221 -5.07 7.68 -21.73
N SER A 222 -4.23 7.45 -22.75
CA SER A 222 -3.20 6.39 -22.66
C SER A 222 -2.21 6.64 -21.50
N PHE A 223 -1.71 5.57 -20.89
CA PHE A 223 -0.70 5.71 -19.83
C PHE A 223 0.58 6.38 -20.34
N ALA A 224 0.90 6.24 -21.63
CA ALA A 224 2.04 6.92 -22.24
C ALA A 224 1.87 8.45 -22.17
N GLN A 225 0.70 8.97 -22.52
CA GLN A 225 0.42 10.41 -22.45
C GLN A 225 0.37 10.92 -21.00
N MET A 226 -0.13 10.11 -20.06
CA MET A 226 -0.05 10.42 -18.63
C MET A 226 1.40 10.47 -18.15
N SER A 227 2.22 9.47 -18.50
CA SER A 227 3.65 9.45 -18.20
C SER A 227 4.36 10.66 -18.77
N ASP A 228 4.05 11.07 -20.01
CA ASP A 228 4.66 12.25 -20.64
C ASP A 228 4.30 13.54 -19.87
N TYR A 229 3.03 13.68 -19.45
CA TYR A 229 2.58 14.77 -18.58
C TYR A 229 3.35 14.81 -17.25
N LEU A 230 3.42 13.67 -16.54
CA LEU A 230 4.09 13.58 -15.25
C LEU A 230 5.61 13.79 -15.37
N CYS A 231 6.21 13.25 -16.44
CA CYS A 231 7.62 13.45 -16.76
C CYS A 231 7.93 14.93 -17.02
N ARG A 232 7.06 15.64 -17.72
CA ARG A 232 7.21 17.08 -17.95
C ARG A 232 7.03 17.85 -16.65
N LEU A 233 6.01 17.53 -15.84
CA LEU A 233 5.82 18.15 -14.53
C LEU A 233 7.05 17.97 -13.63
N PHE A 234 7.65 16.78 -13.62
CA PHE A 234 8.89 16.49 -12.90
C PHE A 234 10.09 17.35 -13.36
N GLU A 235 10.11 17.83 -14.60
CA GLU A 235 11.17 18.74 -15.09
C GLU A 235 10.93 20.18 -14.70
N ILE A 236 9.68 20.63 -14.74
CA ILE A 236 9.36 22.06 -14.59
C ILE A 236 8.94 22.45 -13.18
N ALA A 237 8.57 21.49 -12.34
CA ALA A 237 8.18 21.76 -10.96
C ALA A 237 9.29 22.55 -10.24
N PRO A 238 8.98 23.75 -9.71
CA PRO A 238 9.96 24.53 -8.97
C PRO A 238 10.43 23.80 -7.72
N LYS A 239 11.61 24.17 -7.22
CA LYS A 239 12.13 23.63 -5.96
C LYS A 239 11.14 23.89 -4.82
N GLY A 240 10.82 22.85 -4.06
CA GLY A 240 9.87 22.92 -2.94
C GLY A 240 8.42 22.68 -3.35
N ILE A 241 8.14 22.46 -4.64
CA ILE A 241 6.85 21.98 -5.12
C ILE A 241 6.95 20.47 -5.33
N THR A 242 6.02 19.73 -4.73
CA THR A 242 5.95 18.27 -4.83
C THR A 242 4.73 17.84 -5.62
N PHE A 243 4.77 16.61 -6.13
CA PHE A 243 3.57 15.95 -6.59
C PHE A 243 3.69 14.44 -6.45
N THR A 244 2.59 13.82 -6.08
CA THR A 244 2.39 12.37 -6.13
C THR A 244 1.92 12.03 -7.54
N PRO A 245 2.54 11.07 -8.27
CA PRO A 245 3.37 9.98 -7.77
C PRO A 245 4.88 10.25 -7.62
N ALA A 246 5.45 11.33 -8.17
CA ALA A 246 6.91 11.46 -8.26
C ALA A 246 7.63 11.54 -6.90
N ASP A 247 7.04 12.18 -5.89
CA ASP A 247 7.64 12.27 -4.55
C ASP A 247 7.70 10.88 -3.87
N GLU A 248 6.63 10.10 -3.95
CA GLU A 248 6.60 8.72 -3.47
C GLU A 248 7.58 7.82 -4.24
N MET A 249 7.63 7.95 -5.57
CA MET A 249 8.60 7.21 -6.39
C MET A 249 10.03 7.56 -6.00
N THR A 250 10.30 8.84 -5.70
CA THR A 250 11.61 9.30 -5.24
C THR A 250 11.94 8.71 -3.87
N SER A 251 10.99 8.71 -2.93
CA SER A 251 11.18 8.12 -1.61
C SER A 251 11.39 6.60 -1.68
N ALA A 252 10.64 5.91 -2.53
CA ALA A 252 10.82 4.48 -2.78
C ALA A 252 12.18 4.17 -3.42
N MET A 253 12.59 4.91 -4.46
CA MET A 253 13.86 4.73 -5.18
C MET A 253 15.09 5.17 -4.41
N PHE A 254 14.98 6.13 -3.49
CA PHE A 254 16.15 6.66 -2.78
C PHE A 254 16.25 6.16 -1.35
N ARG A 255 15.12 5.90 -0.69
CA ARG A 255 15.06 5.54 0.74
C ARG A 255 14.52 4.13 0.99
N GLY A 256 14.00 3.47 -0.05
CA GLY A 256 13.34 2.18 0.11
C GLY A 256 12.03 2.29 0.90
N THR A 257 11.32 3.41 0.82
CA THR A 257 9.97 3.49 1.40
C THR A 257 8.96 2.82 0.47
N SER A 258 7.74 2.72 0.94
CA SER A 258 6.59 2.30 0.17
C SER A 258 6.22 3.30 -0.92
N TYR A 259 5.68 2.80 -2.04
CA TYR A 259 4.95 3.60 -3.03
C TYR A 259 3.46 3.38 -2.77
N GLN A 260 2.75 4.43 -2.41
CA GLN A 260 1.45 4.37 -1.72
C GLN A 260 0.32 4.97 -2.55
N CYS A 261 0.59 5.33 -3.81
CA CYS A 261 -0.41 5.74 -4.78
C CYS A 261 -1.64 4.83 -4.73
N ILE A 262 -2.81 5.48 -4.80
CA ILE A 262 -4.07 5.03 -4.20
C ILE A 262 -4.31 3.53 -4.33
N GLY A 263 -4.55 2.93 -3.16
CA GLY A 263 -4.96 1.55 -2.99
C GLY A 263 -3.80 0.56 -2.78
N ASN A 264 -2.54 1.01 -2.72
CA ASN A 264 -1.41 0.17 -2.32
C ASN A 264 -1.08 0.21 -0.83
N PHE A 265 -2.00 0.70 0.01
CA PHE A 265 -1.84 0.63 1.46
C PHE A 265 -2.04 -0.78 1.98
N ARG A 266 -1.33 -1.14 3.05
CA ARG A 266 -1.58 -2.39 3.79
C ARG A 266 -3.03 -2.46 4.23
N TYR A 267 -3.54 -1.34 4.72
CA TYR A 267 -4.94 -1.11 5.05
C TYR A 267 -5.39 0.18 4.37
N ASP A 268 -6.47 0.13 3.60
CA ASP A 268 -7.12 1.34 3.05
C ASP A 268 -8.54 1.39 3.61
N LEU A 269 -8.67 1.86 4.86
CA LEU A 269 -9.91 1.74 5.62
C LEU A 269 -10.74 3.00 5.46
N ALA A 270 -12.04 2.84 5.21
CA ALA A 270 -13.00 3.91 5.42
C ALA A 270 -13.91 3.58 6.59
N VAL A 271 -14.11 4.57 7.47
CA VAL A 271 -15.09 4.50 8.56
C VAL A 271 -16.23 5.45 8.27
N GLU A 272 -17.42 4.89 8.05
CA GLU A 272 -18.66 5.60 7.74
C GLU A 272 -19.23 6.31 8.97
N PRO A 273 -20.21 7.24 8.81
CA PRO A 273 -20.78 7.99 9.92
C PRO A 273 -21.36 7.16 11.07
N ASP A 274 -21.86 5.96 10.77
CA ASP A 274 -22.40 5.01 11.76
C ASP A 274 -21.32 4.12 12.40
N GLY A 275 -20.05 4.31 12.04
CA GLY A 275 -18.93 3.52 12.52
C GLY A 275 -18.63 2.25 11.71
N LEU A 276 -19.38 1.97 10.63
CA LEU A 276 -19.10 0.84 9.75
C LEU A 276 -17.73 1.01 9.08
N THR A 277 -16.91 -0.04 9.11
CA THR A 277 -15.59 -0.09 8.47
C THR A 277 -15.65 -0.85 7.15
N SER A 278 -15.05 -0.29 6.09
CA SER A 278 -14.80 -0.95 4.80
C SER A 278 -13.31 -0.94 4.47
N PHE A 279 -12.89 -1.80 3.51
CA PHE A 279 -11.50 -2.07 3.15
C PHE A 279 -11.02 -1.37 1.87
N ASN A 280 -11.76 -0.36 1.41
CA ASN A 280 -11.33 0.55 0.35
C ASN A 280 -12.09 1.87 0.44
N ALA A 281 -11.38 3.00 0.56
CA ALA A 281 -12.02 4.30 0.74
C ALA A 281 -12.69 4.85 -0.52
N SER A 282 -12.31 4.34 -1.70
CA SER A 282 -12.86 4.76 -3.00
C SER A 282 -14.13 3.98 -3.39
N GLN A 283 -14.52 2.98 -2.61
CA GLN A 283 -15.68 2.14 -2.87
C GLN A 283 -16.78 2.40 -1.85
N THR A 284 -18.00 2.67 -2.34
CA THR A 284 -19.14 3.04 -1.48
C THR A 284 -20.36 2.15 -1.75
N THR A 285 -21.28 2.08 -0.79
CA THR A 285 -22.56 1.36 -0.92
C THR A 285 -22.38 -0.10 -1.36
N SER A 286 -23.04 -0.52 -2.45
CA SER A 286 -22.94 -1.85 -3.05
C SER A 286 -21.54 -2.22 -3.56
N GLU A 287 -20.65 -1.25 -3.69
CA GLU A 287 -19.28 -1.47 -4.15
C GLU A 287 -18.27 -1.61 -3.02
N ALA A 288 -18.65 -1.20 -1.80
CA ALA A 288 -17.75 -1.20 -0.66
C ALA A 288 -17.20 -2.61 -0.41
N ALA A 289 -15.87 -2.73 -0.39
CA ALA A 289 -15.21 -3.93 0.10
C ALA A 289 -15.52 -4.11 1.60
N LEU A 290 -16.39 -5.06 1.90
CA LEU A 290 -16.77 -5.42 3.27
C LEU A 290 -16.19 -6.79 3.63
N GLY A 291 -16.07 -7.02 4.93
CA GLY A 291 -15.65 -8.31 5.46
C GLY A 291 -16.76 -9.37 5.40
N ASP A 292 -16.49 -10.53 5.98
CA ASP A 292 -17.48 -11.62 6.09
C ASP A 292 -18.70 -11.17 6.91
N THR A 293 -18.46 -10.23 7.82
CA THR A 293 -19.48 -9.57 8.63
C THR A 293 -19.26 -8.06 8.61
N ARG A 294 -20.32 -7.31 8.92
CA ARG A 294 -20.19 -5.87 9.13
C ARG A 294 -19.40 -5.61 10.41
N ILE A 295 -18.35 -4.81 10.31
CA ILE A 295 -17.44 -4.47 11.40
C ILE A 295 -17.68 -3.01 11.78
N TYR A 296 -18.08 -2.77 13.03
CA TYR A 296 -18.34 -1.43 13.56
C TYR A 296 -17.28 -1.03 14.57
N ILE A 297 -16.99 0.26 14.67
CA ILE A 297 -15.89 0.77 15.51
C ILE A 297 -16.04 0.48 17.01
N ASP A 298 -17.26 0.21 17.48
CA ASP A 298 -17.57 -0.17 18.85
C ASP A 298 -17.35 -1.65 19.15
N ASP A 299 -17.01 -2.45 18.15
CA ASP A 299 -16.70 -3.86 18.30
C ASP A 299 -15.41 -4.05 19.14
N PRO A 300 -15.45 -4.78 20.27
CA PRO A 300 -14.25 -5.05 21.07
C PRO A 300 -13.19 -5.83 20.28
N ASP A 301 -13.58 -6.54 19.21
CA ASP A 301 -12.73 -7.38 18.40
C ASP A 301 -12.36 -6.71 17.06
N TRP A 302 -12.62 -5.41 16.92
CA TRP A 302 -12.44 -4.64 15.68
C TRP A 302 -11.08 -4.90 15.01
N ALA A 303 -9.97 -4.77 15.75
CA ALA A 303 -8.63 -4.94 15.18
C ALA A 303 -8.40 -6.34 14.59
N PHE A 304 -8.84 -7.39 15.29
CA PHE A 304 -8.73 -8.76 14.81
C PHE A 304 -9.64 -9.02 13.61
N LYS A 305 -10.86 -8.47 13.61
CA LYS A 305 -11.80 -8.61 12.48
C LYS A 305 -11.29 -7.86 11.24
N VAL A 306 -10.81 -6.64 11.41
CA VAL A 306 -10.19 -5.84 10.34
C VAL A 306 -8.98 -6.56 9.74
N LEU A 307 -8.09 -7.08 10.58
CA LEU A 307 -6.93 -7.85 10.10
C LEU A 307 -7.37 -9.10 9.34
N ALA A 308 -8.32 -9.86 9.88
CA ALA A 308 -8.83 -11.11 9.29
C ALA A 308 -9.54 -10.92 7.95
N ASP A 309 -10.28 -9.81 7.80
CA ASP A 309 -11.13 -9.58 6.64
C ASP A 309 -10.43 -8.73 5.57
N ASN A 310 -9.41 -7.94 5.93
CA ASN A 310 -8.53 -7.24 4.99
C ASN A 310 -7.57 -8.19 4.24
N THR A 311 -7.44 -9.46 4.60
CA THR A 311 -6.47 -10.38 3.99
C THR A 311 -6.64 -10.52 2.49
N SER A 312 -7.88 -10.47 1.99
CA SER A 312 -8.15 -10.54 0.56
C SER A 312 -7.62 -9.30 -0.18
N GLU A 313 -7.83 -8.11 0.38
CA GLU A 313 -7.27 -6.86 -0.15
C GLU A 313 -5.73 -6.87 -0.11
N LEU A 314 -5.14 -7.39 0.98
CA LEU A 314 -3.69 -7.53 1.10
C LEU A 314 -3.12 -8.53 0.09
N ASP A 315 -3.78 -9.67 -0.11
CA ASP A 315 -3.38 -10.66 -1.12
C ASP A 315 -3.50 -10.10 -2.54
N ASN A 316 -4.57 -9.37 -2.84
CA ASN A 316 -4.71 -8.65 -4.12
C ASN A 316 -3.57 -7.64 -4.34
N LYS A 317 -2.99 -7.09 -3.27
CA LYS A 317 -1.86 -6.14 -3.36
C LYS A 317 -0.49 -6.80 -3.47
N LEU A 318 -0.32 -7.97 -2.86
CA LEU A 318 0.95 -8.68 -2.84
C LEU A 318 1.08 -9.67 -3.99
N SER A 319 -0.01 -10.31 -4.41
CA SER A 319 0.03 -11.51 -5.24
C SER A 319 -0.47 -11.29 -6.67
N ARG A 320 -1.36 -10.31 -6.91
CA ARG A 320 -1.84 -9.99 -8.26
C ARG A 320 -0.95 -8.97 -8.96
N TYR A 321 -0.64 -9.22 -10.22
CA TYR A 321 0.07 -8.29 -11.11
C TYR A 321 -0.07 -8.76 -12.57
N HIS A 322 0.19 -7.88 -13.54
CA HIS A 322 0.20 -8.24 -14.96
C HIS A 322 1.48 -8.97 -15.34
N ASP A 323 1.46 -9.82 -16.37
CA ASP A 323 2.61 -10.63 -16.79
C ASP A 323 3.91 -9.81 -16.98
N TYR A 324 3.81 -8.60 -17.52
CA TYR A 324 4.97 -7.70 -17.72
C TYR A 324 5.59 -7.16 -16.42
N CYS A 325 4.96 -7.38 -15.26
CA CYS A 325 5.49 -6.98 -13.96
C CYS A 325 6.51 -7.99 -13.42
N PHE A 326 6.45 -9.26 -13.84
CA PHE A 326 7.44 -10.26 -13.45
C PHE A 326 8.83 -9.84 -13.94
N GLN A 327 9.82 -9.81 -13.04
CA GLN A 327 11.17 -9.27 -13.28
C GLN A 327 11.27 -7.78 -13.66
N CYS A 328 10.18 -6.99 -13.55
CA CYS A 328 10.32 -5.55 -13.66
C CYS A 328 11.09 -5.00 -12.44
N GLU A 329 12.17 -4.25 -12.67
CA GLU A 329 13.03 -3.73 -11.60
C GLU A 329 12.30 -2.83 -10.60
N PHE A 330 11.21 -2.18 -11.02
CA PHE A 330 10.41 -1.29 -10.17
C PHE A 330 9.29 -2.01 -9.43
N HIS A 331 8.99 -3.27 -9.73
CA HIS A 331 7.80 -3.96 -9.23
C HIS A 331 7.76 -4.08 -7.70
N SER A 332 8.91 -4.26 -7.03
CA SER A 332 8.98 -4.31 -5.56
C SER A 332 8.50 -3.01 -4.88
N TYR A 333 8.52 -1.90 -5.62
CA TYR A 333 8.06 -0.61 -5.13
C TYR A 333 6.68 -0.31 -5.69
N CYS A 334 6.53 -0.37 -7.01
CA CYS A 334 5.32 -0.02 -7.74
C CYS A 334 4.12 -0.93 -7.44
N ALA A 335 4.35 -2.17 -6.97
CA ALA A 335 3.33 -3.17 -6.68
C ALA A 335 2.34 -3.44 -7.86
N GLY A 336 2.77 -3.22 -9.11
CA GLY A 336 1.92 -3.40 -10.30
C GLY A 336 1.16 -2.15 -10.73
N GLY A 337 1.43 -1.00 -10.10
CA GLY A 337 0.81 0.29 -10.40
C GLY A 337 -0.41 0.57 -9.52
N TRP A 338 -1.31 1.40 -10.01
CA TRP A 338 -2.50 1.80 -9.27
C TRP A 338 -3.47 0.65 -9.07
N TYR A 339 -4.03 0.55 -7.86
CA TYR A 339 -4.77 -0.63 -7.45
C TYR A 339 -5.90 -1.01 -8.40
N HIS A 340 -6.77 -0.05 -8.73
CA HIS A 340 -7.96 -0.30 -9.54
C HIS A 340 -7.64 -0.78 -10.96
N TYR A 341 -6.50 -0.39 -11.53
CA TYR A 341 -6.07 -0.87 -12.84
C TYR A 341 -5.37 -2.23 -12.75
N ARG A 342 -4.69 -2.52 -11.64
CA ARG A 342 -4.08 -3.83 -11.37
C ARG A 342 -5.12 -4.92 -11.21
N ILE A 343 -6.26 -4.62 -10.57
CA ILE A 343 -7.34 -5.59 -10.35
C ILE A 343 -8.42 -5.57 -11.43
N ALA A 344 -8.37 -4.62 -12.37
CA ALA A 344 -9.26 -4.60 -13.51
C ALA A 344 -8.97 -5.78 -14.45
N GLU A 345 -9.99 -6.22 -15.17
CA GLU A 345 -9.82 -7.24 -16.20
C GLU A 345 -8.84 -6.74 -17.28
N PRO A 346 -7.95 -7.60 -17.80
CA PRO A 346 -6.95 -7.19 -18.78
C PRO A 346 -7.54 -6.43 -19.98
N GLU A 347 -8.72 -6.82 -20.45
CA GLU A 347 -9.40 -6.21 -21.59
C GLU A 347 -9.77 -4.73 -21.35
N ASP A 348 -10.07 -4.35 -20.10
CA ASP A 348 -10.46 -2.98 -19.73
C ASP A 348 -9.26 -2.01 -19.71
N VAL A 349 -8.04 -2.56 -19.56
CA VAL A 349 -6.79 -1.79 -19.43
C VAL A 349 -5.96 -1.82 -20.71
N ARG A 350 -6.05 -2.90 -21.50
CA ARG A 350 -5.24 -3.13 -22.72
C ARG A 350 -5.36 -2.06 -23.78
N ALA A 351 -6.48 -1.34 -23.83
CA ALA A 351 -6.66 -0.21 -24.75
C ALA A 351 -5.70 0.95 -24.45
N TRP A 352 -5.14 1.00 -23.24
CA TRP A 352 -4.39 2.14 -22.71
C TRP A 352 -2.91 1.84 -22.38
N ASP A 353 -2.50 0.55 -22.34
CA ASP A 353 -1.20 0.10 -21.83
C ASP A 353 -0.15 -0.32 -22.87
N SER A 354 -0.46 -0.18 -24.16
CA SER A 354 0.40 -0.65 -25.26
C SER A 354 1.84 -0.10 -25.28
N ALA A 355 2.05 1.15 -24.82
CA ALA A 355 3.35 1.83 -24.87
C ALA A 355 3.91 2.22 -23.49
N GLU A 356 3.16 1.94 -22.42
CA GLU A 356 3.47 2.28 -21.04
C GLU A 356 2.51 1.53 -20.11
N CYS A 357 2.99 1.09 -18.94
CA CYS A 357 2.17 0.37 -17.98
C CYS A 357 1.42 1.34 -17.02
N PRO A 358 0.34 0.91 -16.33
CA PRO A 358 -0.35 1.70 -15.30
C PRO A 358 0.51 2.06 -14.08
N GLY A 359 1.76 1.57 -14.03
CA GLY A 359 2.76 1.93 -13.03
C GLY A 359 3.67 3.10 -13.43
N TYR A 360 3.50 3.70 -14.61
CA TYR A 360 4.32 4.81 -15.14
C TYR A 360 5.82 4.52 -15.17
N LYS A 361 6.23 3.43 -15.84
CA LYS A 361 7.64 2.97 -15.88
C LYS A 361 8.59 4.07 -16.35
N ARG A 362 8.20 4.92 -17.30
CA ARG A 362 9.04 6.07 -17.75
C ARG A 362 9.35 7.06 -16.62
N LEU A 363 8.37 7.34 -15.76
CA LEU A 363 8.58 8.24 -14.63
C LEU A 363 9.54 7.62 -13.61
N TRP A 364 9.38 6.33 -13.30
CA TRP A 364 10.33 5.59 -12.46
C TRP A 364 11.76 5.67 -12.99
N SER A 365 11.96 5.40 -14.29
CA SER A 365 13.28 5.53 -14.93
C SER A 365 13.84 6.94 -14.79
N LYS A 366 13.02 7.97 -14.99
CA LYS A 366 13.45 9.36 -14.87
C LYS A 366 13.82 9.77 -13.44
N VAL A 367 13.08 9.26 -12.45
CA VAL A 367 13.37 9.45 -11.02
C VAL A 367 14.71 8.78 -10.67
N LYS A 368 14.90 7.53 -11.11
CA LYS A 368 16.14 6.77 -10.97
C LYS A 368 17.33 7.50 -11.61
N ASP A 369 17.18 8.00 -12.83
CA ASP A 369 18.24 8.74 -13.54
C ASP A 369 18.63 10.03 -12.82
N ARG A 370 17.68 10.69 -12.16
CA ARG A 370 17.93 11.96 -11.45
C ARG A 370 18.56 11.76 -10.07
N PHE A 371 18.09 10.78 -9.30
CA PHE A 371 18.43 10.65 -7.88
C PHE A 371 19.26 9.41 -7.54
N GLY A 372 19.45 8.50 -8.51
CA GLY A 372 20.11 7.22 -8.31
C GLY A 372 19.16 6.11 -7.88
N GLU A 373 19.75 4.98 -7.49
CA GLU A 373 19.02 3.78 -7.08
C GLU A 373 19.33 3.42 -5.62
N PHE A 374 18.31 2.93 -4.93
CA PHE A 374 18.42 2.39 -3.59
C PHE A 374 19.24 1.10 -3.58
N ASP A 375 20.24 1.01 -2.70
CA ASP A 375 21.00 -0.22 -2.48
C ASP A 375 20.14 -1.26 -1.75
N THR A 376 19.35 -1.99 -2.55
CA THR A 376 18.45 -3.05 -2.09
C THR A 376 19.21 -4.16 -1.38
N ARG A 377 20.47 -4.43 -1.78
CA ARG A 377 21.30 -5.48 -1.19
C ARG A 377 21.69 -5.12 0.24
N MET A 378 22.17 -3.91 0.44
CA MET A 378 22.56 -3.45 1.77
C MET A 378 21.35 -3.31 2.70
N ASN A 379 20.23 -2.80 2.19
CA ASN A 379 19.00 -2.70 2.98
C ASN A 379 18.50 -4.08 3.44
N THR A 380 18.48 -5.06 2.53
CA THR A 380 18.09 -6.43 2.85
C THR A 380 18.95 -7.00 3.99
N HIS A 381 20.26 -6.79 3.93
CA HIS A 381 21.17 -7.20 4.99
C HIS A 381 20.89 -6.47 6.32
N HIS A 382 20.66 -5.15 6.28
CA HIS A 382 20.31 -4.37 7.48
C HIS A 382 18.99 -4.83 8.12
N GLU A 383 17.97 -5.12 7.32
CA GLU A 383 16.70 -5.66 7.79
C GLU A 383 16.90 -7.04 8.44
N ALA A 384 17.65 -7.95 7.80
CA ALA A 384 17.97 -9.25 8.37
C ALA A 384 18.74 -9.13 9.71
N MET A 385 19.71 -8.23 9.79
CA MET A 385 20.48 -7.95 11.00
C MET A 385 19.58 -7.37 12.11
N ARG A 386 18.72 -6.40 11.78
CA ARG A 386 17.73 -5.86 12.73
C ARG A 386 16.79 -6.95 13.23
N ALA A 387 16.32 -7.85 12.36
CA ALA A 387 15.47 -8.97 12.75
C ALA A 387 16.20 -9.91 13.72
N ILE A 388 17.47 -10.25 13.46
CA ILE A 388 18.29 -11.05 14.38
C ILE A 388 18.48 -10.35 15.72
N LEU A 389 18.72 -9.04 15.73
CA LEU A 389 18.91 -8.25 16.95
C LEU A 389 17.63 -8.05 17.75
N LYS A 390 16.51 -7.79 17.07
CA LYS A 390 15.19 -7.64 17.68
C LYS A 390 14.59 -8.95 18.13
N SER A 391 14.94 -10.07 17.49
CA SER A 391 14.50 -11.42 17.89
C SER A 391 14.88 -11.64 19.35
N PRO A 392 13.90 -11.62 20.26
CA PRO A 392 14.08 -12.17 21.59
C PRO A 392 14.27 -13.67 21.36
N THR A 393 15.28 -14.25 21.96
CA THR A 393 15.49 -15.72 21.95
C THR A 393 14.26 -16.49 22.46
N ASP A 394 13.24 -15.80 22.99
CA ASP A 394 12.02 -16.33 23.60
C ASP A 394 10.69 -15.74 23.09
N SER A 395 10.61 -15.03 21.95
CA SER A 395 9.34 -14.36 21.56
C SER A 395 8.22 -15.27 21.03
N VAL A 396 8.48 -16.56 20.88
CA VAL A 396 7.40 -17.55 20.80
C VAL A 396 7.13 -17.98 22.24
N THR A 397 6.27 -17.23 22.93
CA THR A 397 5.89 -17.52 24.33
C THR A 397 5.22 -18.89 24.48
N SER A 398 4.71 -19.46 23.38
CA SER A 398 4.07 -20.76 23.35
C SER A 398 4.84 -21.79 22.52
N LYS A 399 5.40 -22.82 23.19
CA LYS A 399 5.90 -24.03 22.51
C LYS A 399 4.77 -24.86 21.87
N GLN A 400 3.51 -24.47 22.07
CA GLN A 400 2.35 -25.17 21.53
C GLN A 400 2.27 -24.94 20.03
N VAL A 401 2.24 -26.05 19.29
CA VAL A 401 1.89 -26.05 17.86
C VAL A 401 0.38 -26.19 17.78
N HIS A 402 -0.24 -25.26 17.08
CA HIS A 402 -1.66 -25.27 16.77
C HIS A 402 -1.84 -25.86 15.39
N ASP A 403 -2.46 -27.04 15.33
CA ASP A 403 -2.88 -27.62 14.06
C ASP A 403 -4.12 -26.88 13.56
N GLU A 404 -4.15 -26.54 12.27
CA GLU A 404 -5.36 -26.04 11.64
C GLU A 404 -6.43 -27.14 11.61
N ILE A 405 -7.37 -27.08 12.55
CA ILE A 405 -8.46 -28.04 12.65
C ILE A 405 -9.66 -27.51 11.84
N ALA A 406 -10.01 -28.23 10.78
CA ALA A 406 -11.24 -28.00 10.03
C ALA A 406 -12.47 -28.17 10.95
N GLY A 407 -13.45 -27.24 10.85
CA GLY A 407 -14.81 -27.53 11.29
C GLY A 407 -15.20 -27.21 12.74
N GLN A 408 -14.44 -26.41 13.49
CA GLN A 408 -14.91 -25.97 14.83
C GLN A 408 -15.95 -24.83 14.80
N GLY A 409 -16.39 -24.37 13.63
CA GLY A 409 -17.34 -23.25 13.50
C GLY A 409 -16.80 -21.92 14.06
N LEU A 410 -15.51 -21.87 14.38
CA LEU A 410 -14.84 -20.68 14.88
C LEU A 410 -14.59 -19.73 13.70
N ALA A 411 -15.02 -18.47 13.84
CA ALA A 411 -14.71 -17.44 12.87
C ALA A 411 -13.19 -17.19 12.81
N PHE A 412 -12.67 -16.85 11.63
CA PHE A 412 -11.22 -16.74 11.41
C PHE A 412 -10.53 -15.72 12.34
N TYR A 413 -11.15 -14.56 12.61
CA TYR A 413 -10.62 -13.58 13.55
C TYR A 413 -10.44 -14.15 14.97
N ALA A 414 -11.33 -15.06 15.40
CA ALA A 414 -11.26 -15.68 16.71
C ALA A 414 -10.19 -16.79 16.75
N TRP A 415 -9.94 -17.46 15.63
CA TRP A 415 -8.77 -18.34 15.47
C TRP A 415 -7.47 -17.55 15.56
N LEU A 416 -7.38 -16.40 14.87
CA LEU A 416 -6.18 -15.55 14.89
C LEU A 416 -5.77 -15.11 16.30
N LYS A 417 -6.75 -14.80 17.16
CA LYS A 417 -6.51 -14.54 18.59
C LYS A 417 -5.85 -15.69 19.33
N GLN A 418 -6.22 -16.93 19.00
CA GLN A 418 -5.67 -18.11 19.68
C GLN A 418 -4.24 -18.42 19.26
N VAL A 419 -3.85 -18.00 18.04
CA VAL A 419 -2.53 -18.29 17.46
C VAL A 419 -1.60 -17.08 17.43
N GLU A 420 -1.99 -15.96 18.03
CA GLU A 420 -1.15 -14.77 18.17
C GLU A 420 0.19 -15.15 18.82
N ASN A 421 1.30 -14.83 18.16
CA ASN A 421 2.66 -15.17 18.61
C ASN A 421 2.93 -16.69 18.81
N ALA A 422 2.13 -17.56 18.19
CA ALA A 422 2.24 -19.03 18.33
C ALA A 422 2.87 -19.70 17.09
N ARG A 423 2.88 -21.04 17.08
CA ARG A 423 3.24 -21.84 15.90
C ARG A 423 2.01 -22.48 15.29
N VAL A 424 1.84 -22.35 13.98
CA VAL A 424 0.70 -22.90 13.24
C VAL A 424 1.20 -23.95 12.25
N ALA A 425 0.63 -25.15 12.30
CA ALA A 425 0.78 -26.15 11.24
C ALA A 425 -0.33 -25.93 10.20
N LEU A 426 0.06 -25.48 9.00
CA LEU A 426 -0.85 -25.23 7.90
C LEU A 426 -1.40 -26.53 7.35
N ASN A 427 -2.71 -26.57 7.18
CA ASN A 427 -3.45 -27.60 6.50
C ASN A 427 -4.21 -26.96 5.31
N PRO A 428 -3.78 -27.19 4.06
CA PRO A 428 -4.45 -26.70 2.87
C PRO A 428 -5.89 -27.20 2.72
N GLY A 429 -6.20 -28.38 3.28
CA GLY A 429 -7.54 -28.95 3.32
C GLY A 429 -8.43 -28.41 4.45
N ALA A 430 -7.89 -27.58 5.35
CA ALA A 430 -8.69 -27.01 6.44
C ALA A 430 -9.69 -25.95 5.93
N GLN A 431 -10.94 -26.10 6.33
CA GLN A 431 -12.01 -25.14 6.01
C GLN A 431 -12.04 -24.01 7.05
N ILE A 432 -11.04 -23.12 6.99
CA ILE A 432 -10.87 -21.99 7.92
C ILE A 432 -11.48 -20.68 7.36
N GLY A 433 -12.17 -20.74 6.21
CA GLY A 433 -12.91 -19.61 5.63
C GLY A 433 -12.05 -18.60 4.85
N ARG A 434 -10.74 -18.87 4.71
CA ARG A 434 -9.80 -18.05 3.95
C ARG A 434 -8.88 -18.89 3.06
N PRO A 435 -8.53 -18.43 1.85
CA PRO A 435 -7.49 -19.04 1.01
C PRO A 435 -6.14 -19.19 1.73
N LEU A 436 -5.29 -20.10 1.24
CA LEU A 436 -4.01 -20.41 1.89
C LEU A 436 -3.10 -19.18 2.07
N MET A 437 -2.93 -18.37 1.02
CA MET A 437 -2.06 -17.18 1.08
C MET A 437 -2.61 -16.11 2.03
N GLU A 438 -3.92 -15.86 2.01
CA GLU A 438 -4.59 -14.97 2.95
C GLU A 438 -4.35 -15.36 4.42
N ARG A 439 -4.38 -16.66 4.71
CA ARG A 439 -4.05 -17.18 6.05
C ARG A 439 -2.59 -16.93 6.42
N ILE A 440 -1.66 -17.17 5.49
CA ILE A 440 -0.23 -16.91 5.70
C ILE A 440 0.01 -15.43 6.04
N TRP A 441 -0.64 -14.50 5.32
CA TRP A 441 -0.54 -13.07 5.61
C TRP A 441 -1.04 -12.71 7.01
N ALA A 442 -2.19 -13.25 7.41
CA ALA A 442 -2.76 -12.98 8.72
C ALA A 442 -1.89 -13.54 9.87
N TYR A 443 -1.41 -14.79 9.74
CA TYR A 443 -0.54 -15.41 10.73
C TYR A 443 0.77 -14.63 10.91
N GLN A 444 1.37 -14.18 9.81
CA GLN A 444 2.57 -13.35 9.87
C GLN A 444 2.30 -12.01 10.56
N ALA A 445 1.15 -11.37 10.30
CA ALA A 445 0.77 -10.10 10.90
C ALA A 445 0.68 -10.20 12.43
N VAL A 446 0.07 -11.27 12.95
CA VAL A 446 -0.06 -11.54 14.39
C VAL A 446 1.20 -12.20 15.00
N GLY A 447 2.29 -12.27 14.25
CA GLY A 447 3.57 -12.78 14.74
C GLY A 447 3.68 -14.29 14.90
N ALA A 448 2.76 -15.06 14.32
CA ALA A 448 2.82 -16.51 14.31
C ALA A 448 3.87 -17.03 13.31
N THR A 449 4.55 -18.11 13.66
CA THR A 449 5.39 -18.86 12.71
C THR A 449 4.59 -20.00 12.11
N ILE A 450 4.84 -20.30 10.85
CA ILE A 450 3.97 -21.13 10.03
C ILE A 450 4.78 -22.31 9.50
N ASN A 451 4.28 -23.53 9.63
CA ASN A 451 4.90 -24.72 9.06
C ASN A 451 3.96 -25.35 8.01
N LEU A 452 4.45 -25.50 6.78
CA LEU A 452 3.76 -26.22 5.71
C LEU A 452 4.52 -27.52 5.43
N SER A 453 3.90 -28.66 5.73
CA SER A 453 4.55 -29.96 5.56
C SER A 453 4.76 -30.30 4.08
N CYS A 454 5.67 -31.23 3.80
CA CYS A 454 5.91 -31.71 2.42
C CYS A 454 4.65 -32.36 1.81
N ASP A 455 3.90 -33.11 2.62
CA ASP A 455 2.67 -33.79 2.17
C ASP A 455 1.59 -32.75 1.83
N ASP A 456 1.42 -31.74 2.69
CA ASP A 456 0.48 -30.65 2.49
C ASP A 456 0.85 -29.78 1.30
N PHE A 457 2.14 -29.49 1.09
CA PHE A 457 2.61 -28.80 -0.11
C PHE A 457 2.38 -29.64 -1.38
N GLY A 458 2.57 -30.96 -1.29
CA GLY A 458 2.42 -31.90 -2.39
C GLY A 458 1.03 -31.88 -3.03
N ILE A 459 -0.02 -31.71 -2.23
CA ILE A 459 -1.42 -31.69 -2.68
C ILE A 459 -1.88 -30.36 -3.29
N LEU A 460 -1.08 -29.30 -3.20
CA LEU A 460 -1.44 -28.00 -3.79
C LEU A 460 -1.47 -28.05 -5.33
N SER A 461 -2.32 -27.21 -5.94
CA SER A 461 -2.28 -26.98 -7.39
C SER A 461 -0.96 -26.33 -7.81
N ASN A 462 -0.56 -26.49 -9.07
CA ASN A 462 0.68 -25.90 -9.58
C ASN A 462 0.71 -24.37 -9.45
N ASP A 463 -0.40 -23.69 -9.70
CA ASP A 463 -0.50 -22.23 -9.56
C ASP A 463 -0.27 -21.79 -8.11
N LEU A 464 -0.85 -22.50 -7.14
CA LEU A 464 -0.66 -22.20 -5.73
C LEU A 464 0.75 -22.55 -5.25
N LYS A 465 1.35 -23.63 -5.75
CA LYS A 465 2.77 -23.95 -5.51
C LYS A 465 3.67 -22.84 -6.01
N ARG A 466 3.49 -22.39 -7.26
CA ARG A 466 4.22 -21.26 -7.85
C ARG A 466 4.10 -20.03 -6.98
N LEU A 467 2.89 -19.68 -6.55
CA LEU A 467 2.64 -18.49 -5.73
C LEU A 467 3.31 -18.54 -4.35
N VAL A 468 3.18 -19.68 -3.64
CA VAL A 468 3.87 -19.90 -2.36
C VAL A 468 5.38 -19.80 -2.52
N ILE A 469 5.94 -20.43 -3.57
CA ILE A 469 7.38 -20.40 -3.85
C ILE A 469 7.83 -18.97 -4.18
N GLU A 470 7.10 -18.22 -5.01
CA GLU A 470 7.44 -16.84 -5.35
C GLU A 470 7.63 -15.99 -4.09
N HIS A 471 6.63 -15.99 -3.21
CA HIS A 471 6.68 -15.22 -1.97
C HIS A 471 7.73 -15.74 -0.99
N LEU A 472 8.04 -17.03 -1.00
CA LEU A 472 9.09 -17.62 -0.17
C LEU A 472 10.49 -17.19 -0.66
N VAL A 473 10.81 -17.37 -1.94
CA VAL A 473 12.16 -17.10 -2.47
C VAL A 473 12.45 -15.60 -2.55
N TYR A 474 11.41 -14.77 -2.68
CA TYR A 474 11.56 -13.31 -2.61
C TYR A 474 11.46 -12.73 -1.20
N GLY A 475 11.23 -13.56 -0.18
CA GLY A 475 11.30 -13.16 1.23
C GLY A 475 10.06 -12.43 1.76
N ASP A 476 8.92 -12.48 1.07
CA ASP A 476 7.67 -11.86 1.53
C ASP A 476 7.02 -12.63 2.69
N THR A 477 7.35 -13.92 2.84
CA THR A 477 6.80 -14.84 3.87
C THR A 477 7.87 -15.33 4.86
N PRO A 478 8.60 -14.45 5.57
CA PRO A 478 9.63 -14.88 6.53
C PRO A 478 9.11 -15.76 7.67
N ALA A 479 7.80 -15.73 7.95
CA ALA A 479 7.17 -16.61 8.93
C ALA A 479 6.96 -18.06 8.44
N LEU A 480 6.99 -18.30 7.12
CA LEU A 480 6.73 -19.60 6.51
C LEU A 480 7.97 -20.50 6.51
N GLN A 481 7.80 -21.71 7.02
CA GLN A 481 8.75 -22.80 6.96
C GLN A 481 8.24 -23.85 5.99
N LEU A 482 9.03 -24.09 4.94
CA LEU A 482 8.82 -25.13 3.93
C LEU A 482 10.17 -25.81 3.68
N ASP A 483 10.17 -27.14 3.54
CA ASP A 483 11.39 -27.87 3.19
C ASP A 483 11.91 -27.41 1.81
N PRO A 484 13.16 -26.91 1.71
CA PRO A 484 13.74 -26.49 0.43
C PRO A 484 13.74 -27.57 -0.65
N ALA A 485 13.73 -28.86 -0.28
CA ALA A 485 13.63 -29.96 -1.22
C ALA A 485 12.35 -29.89 -2.07
N MET A 486 11.24 -29.36 -1.51
CA MET A 486 9.98 -29.18 -2.24
C MET A 486 10.09 -28.10 -3.31
N VAL A 487 10.82 -27.02 -3.03
CA VAL A 487 11.08 -25.96 -4.01
C VAL A 487 11.92 -26.53 -5.16
N TRP A 488 12.99 -27.28 -4.86
CA TRP A 488 13.83 -27.90 -5.89
C TRP A 488 13.12 -28.99 -6.69
N GLU A 489 12.21 -29.76 -6.09
CA GLU A 489 11.35 -30.69 -6.82
C GLU A 489 10.39 -29.94 -7.76
N TRP A 490 9.77 -28.86 -7.30
CA TRP A 490 8.91 -28.03 -8.14
C TRP A 490 9.68 -27.42 -9.32
N VAL A 491 10.88 -26.88 -9.09
CA VAL A 491 11.76 -26.36 -10.15
C VAL A 491 12.04 -27.42 -11.22
N ARG A 492 12.38 -28.65 -10.81
CA ARG A 492 12.64 -29.77 -11.74
C ARG A 492 11.42 -30.23 -12.52
N THR A 493 10.24 -30.15 -11.92
CA THR A 493 8.97 -30.62 -12.51
C THR A 493 8.22 -29.54 -13.28
N SER A 494 8.67 -28.28 -13.20
CA SER A 494 8.06 -27.13 -13.87
C SER A 494 9.06 -26.33 -14.71
N PRO A 495 9.85 -26.97 -15.60
CA PRO A 495 10.96 -26.30 -16.31
C PRO A 495 10.52 -25.17 -17.26
N ASP A 496 9.25 -25.15 -17.66
CA ASP A 496 8.68 -24.11 -18.53
C ASP A 496 8.21 -22.86 -17.75
N ASP A 497 8.19 -22.90 -16.42
CA ASP A 497 7.82 -21.76 -15.58
C ASP A 497 9.00 -20.77 -15.46
N GLN A 498 8.73 -19.47 -15.64
CA GLN A 498 9.76 -18.44 -15.62
C GLN A 498 10.45 -18.30 -14.25
N LEU A 499 9.73 -18.55 -13.16
CA LEU A 499 10.30 -18.56 -11.81
C LEU A 499 11.16 -19.80 -11.58
N ALA A 500 10.73 -20.97 -12.05
CA ALA A 500 11.55 -22.18 -11.99
C ALA A 500 12.88 -21.98 -12.73
N ALA A 501 12.82 -21.45 -13.94
CA ALA A 501 14.00 -21.17 -14.76
C ALA A 501 14.98 -20.19 -14.07
N ILE A 502 14.51 -19.08 -13.50
CA ILE A 502 15.41 -18.13 -12.83
C ILE A 502 16.00 -18.68 -11.53
N VAL A 503 15.26 -19.51 -10.78
CA VAL A 503 15.80 -20.18 -9.58
C VAL A 503 16.88 -21.19 -9.97
N GLU A 504 16.64 -21.97 -11.02
CA GLU A 504 17.63 -22.91 -11.56
C GLU A 504 18.88 -22.18 -12.07
N GLU A 505 18.73 -21.17 -12.92
CA GLU A 505 19.87 -20.41 -13.43
C GLU A 505 20.63 -19.71 -12.29
N THR A 506 19.94 -19.19 -11.27
CA THR A 506 20.61 -18.63 -10.09
C THR A 506 21.45 -19.68 -9.36
N SER A 507 20.95 -20.93 -9.25
CA SER A 507 21.72 -22.04 -8.69
C SER A 507 22.95 -22.38 -9.51
N LEU A 508 22.82 -22.44 -10.83
CA LEU A 508 23.93 -22.73 -11.75
C LEU A 508 25.00 -21.63 -11.65
N LEU A 509 24.59 -20.36 -11.64
CA LEU A 509 25.51 -19.24 -11.47
C LEU A 509 26.19 -19.27 -10.10
N ALA A 510 25.44 -19.57 -9.04
CA ALA A 510 25.96 -19.78 -7.68
C ALA A 510 26.82 -21.04 -7.54
N GLN A 511 26.97 -21.86 -8.59
CA GLN A 511 27.94 -22.97 -8.67
C GLN A 511 29.12 -22.64 -9.59
N GLY A 512 29.18 -21.42 -10.14
CA GLY A 512 30.23 -20.96 -11.06
C GLY A 512 30.01 -21.39 -12.51
N LEU A 513 28.81 -21.86 -12.86
CA LEU A 513 28.45 -22.25 -14.22
C LEU A 513 27.95 -21.06 -15.04
N GLN A 514 28.04 -21.20 -16.37
CA GLN A 514 27.50 -20.21 -17.31
C GLN A 514 25.97 -20.32 -17.38
N VAL A 515 25.31 -19.17 -17.50
CA VAL A 515 23.85 -19.02 -17.52
C VAL A 515 23.43 -18.06 -18.63
N LYS A 516 22.14 -18.01 -18.97
CA LYS A 516 21.67 -17.23 -20.12
C LYS A 516 21.65 -15.74 -19.81
N ASP A 517 21.08 -15.35 -18.66
CA ASP A 517 20.91 -13.95 -18.28
C ASP A 517 21.50 -13.68 -16.91
N LYS A 518 22.83 -13.55 -16.88
CA LYS A 518 23.58 -13.25 -15.66
C LYS A 518 23.19 -11.90 -15.06
N ASP A 519 22.93 -10.88 -15.88
CA ASP A 519 22.65 -9.52 -15.41
C ASP A 519 21.30 -9.47 -14.69
N LEU A 520 20.29 -10.19 -15.20
CA LEU A 520 19.00 -10.36 -14.53
C LEU A 520 19.15 -11.01 -13.15
N ILE A 521 19.91 -12.11 -13.05
CA ILE A 521 20.10 -12.84 -11.79
C ILE A 521 20.78 -11.96 -10.75
N LEU A 522 21.78 -11.19 -11.17
CA LEU A 522 22.55 -10.31 -10.29
C LEU A 522 21.84 -8.97 -10.00
N ALA A 523 20.72 -8.68 -10.65
CA ALA A 523 19.98 -7.43 -10.45
C ALA A 523 19.54 -7.25 -8.98
N GLY A 524 19.51 -5.99 -8.51
CA GLY A 524 19.17 -5.67 -7.11
C GLY A 524 17.82 -6.24 -6.65
N HIS A 525 16.82 -6.25 -7.53
CA HIS A 525 15.49 -6.79 -7.26
C HIS A 525 15.45 -8.32 -7.07
N ASN A 526 16.51 -9.05 -7.45
CA ASN A 526 16.66 -10.49 -7.27
C ASN A 526 17.55 -10.88 -6.09
N THR A 527 17.99 -9.91 -5.27
CA THR A 527 18.87 -10.18 -4.11
C THR A 527 18.30 -11.23 -3.15
N GLN A 528 16.99 -11.20 -2.85
CA GLN A 528 16.37 -12.16 -1.94
C GLN A 528 16.35 -13.58 -2.52
N LEU A 529 16.11 -13.71 -3.82
CA LEU A 529 16.17 -15.00 -4.51
C LEU A 529 17.60 -15.56 -4.46
N LEU A 530 18.61 -14.73 -4.74
CA LEU A 530 20.01 -15.13 -4.61
C LEU A 530 20.36 -15.56 -3.18
N ARG A 531 19.89 -14.82 -2.17
CA ARG A 531 20.05 -15.18 -0.75
C ARG A 531 19.41 -16.51 -0.41
N TRP A 532 18.20 -16.76 -0.93
CA TRP A 532 17.49 -18.01 -0.72
C TRP A 532 18.26 -19.19 -1.33
N VAL A 533 18.73 -19.08 -2.58
CA VAL A 533 19.50 -20.13 -3.28
C VAL A 533 20.81 -20.43 -2.57
N LEU A 534 21.57 -19.40 -2.15
CA LEU A 534 22.84 -19.58 -1.43
C LEU A 534 22.66 -20.22 -0.06
N SER A 535 21.51 -19.99 0.58
CA SER A 535 21.19 -20.61 1.88
C SER A 535 20.67 -22.05 1.73
N HIS A 536 20.19 -22.43 0.54
CA HIS A 536 19.54 -23.71 0.27
C HIS A 536 20.02 -24.31 -1.06
N PRO A 537 21.31 -24.68 -1.19
CA PRO A 537 21.88 -25.12 -2.46
C PRO A 537 21.17 -26.38 -3.00
N SER A 538 21.04 -26.45 -4.33
CA SER A 538 20.46 -27.62 -5.00
C SER A 538 21.28 -28.90 -4.71
N PRO A 539 20.63 -30.03 -4.37
CA PRO A 539 21.31 -31.29 -4.07
C PRO A 539 22.14 -31.88 -5.23
N ALA A 540 21.84 -31.47 -6.47
CA ALA A 540 22.45 -32.02 -7.69
C ALA A 540 23.65 -31.21 -8.22
N GLY A 541 24.09 -30.17 -7.51
CA GLY A 541 25.18 -29.29 -7.96
C GLY A 541 26.59 -29.82 -7.66
N PRO A 542 27.62 -29.49 -8.49
CA PRO A 542 29.01 -29.63 -8.10
C PRO A 542 29.34 -28.79 -6.84
N PRO A 543 30.38 -29.15 -6.05
CA PRO A 543 30.76 -28.40 -4.86
C PRO A 543 31.10 -26.93 -5.19
N ALA A 544 30.72 -26.01 -4.31
CA ALA A 544 30.94 -24.57 -4.48
C ALA A 544 32.44 -24.25 -4.67
N GLY A 545 32.78 -23.57 -5.76
CA GLY A 545 34.10 -22.99 -6.03
C GLY A 545 34.19 -21.53 -5.61
N GLU A 546 35.38 -20.92 -5.67
CA GLU A 546 35.51 -19.46 -5.53
C GLU A 546 34.74 -18.77 -6.67
N HIS A 547 33.72 -17.98 -6.33
CA HIS A 547 32.92 -17.29 -7.34
C HIS A 547 33.69 -16.11 -7.94
N PRO A 548 33.64 -15.88 -9.26
CA PRO A 548 34.22 -14.67 -9.86
C PRO A 548 33.38 -13.42 -9.56
N GLU A 549 32.06 -13.59 -9.33
CA GLU A 549 31.11 -12.48 -9.25
C GLU A 549 31.15 -11.74 -7.89
N PRO A 550 31.41 -10.43 -7.87
CA PRO A 550 31.43 -9.63 -6.64
C PRO A 550 30.12 -9.68 -5.85
N GLU A 551 28.98 -9.70 -6.55
CA GLU A 551 27.63 -9.79 -5.99
C GLU A 551 27.44 -11.04 -5.13
N ILE A 552 27.80 -12.21 -5.68
CA ILE A 552 27.65 -13.49 -5.00
C ILE A 552 28.57 -13.55 -3.78
N LYS A 553 29.80 -13.02 -3.89
CA LYS A 553 30.73 -12.90 -2.75
C LYS A 553 30.13 -12.03 -1.65
N LEU A 554 29.62 -10.85 -2.01
CA LEU A 554 29.02 -9.92 -1.06
C LEU A 554 27.86 -10.56 -0.29
N VAL A 555 26.92 -11.17 -1.02
CA VAL A 555 25.75 -11.83 -0.40
C VAL A 555 26.18 -13.01 0.46
N SER A 556 27.13 -13.83 0.00
CA SER A 556 27.67 -14.95 0.78
C SER A 556 28.32 -14.49 2.09
N MET A 557 29.12 -13.42 2.04
CA MET A 557 29.73 -12.81 3.23
C MET A 557 28.68 -12.27 4.21
N GLN A 558 27.61 -11.65 3.71
CA GLN A 558 26.50 -11.16 4.53
C GLN A 558 25.79 -12.33 5.25
N LEU A 559 25.46 -13.40 4.53
CA LEU A 559 24.84 -14.59 5.10
C LEU A 559 25.72 -15.26 6.17
N GLN A 560 27.04 -15.36 5.94
CA GLN A 560 27.99 -15.87 6.93
C GLN A 560 28.02 -15.03 8.21
N ARG A 561 27.99 -13.69 8.08
CA ARG A 561 27.92 -12.78 9.23
C ARG A 561 26.63 -12.97 10.01
N GLU A 562 25.50 -13.02 9.32
CA GLU A 562 24.18 -13.25 9.91
C GLU A 562 24.13 -14.59 10.68
N ALA A 563 24.65 -15.67 10.10
CA ALA A 563 24.75 -16.99 10.75
C ALA A 563 25.64 -16.96 12.01
N SER A 564 26.80 -16.30 11.93
CA SER A 564 27.71 -16.13 13.06
C SER A 564 27.05 -15.38 14.23
N LEU A 565 26.32 -14.29 13.94
CA LEU A 565 25.57 -13.55 14.96
C LEU A 565 24.46 -14.40 15.59
N ARG A 566 23.67 -15.14 14.79
CA ARG A 566 22.63 -16.05 15.30
C ARG A 566 23.23 -17.08 16.25
N SER A 567 24.33 -17.72 15.86
CA SER A 567 25.04 -18.69 16.72
C SER A 567 25.55 -18.04 18.01
N THR A 568 25.99 -16.78 17.97
CA THR A 568 26.48 -16.07 19.15
C THR A 568 25.34 -15.75 20.13
N LYS A 569 24.21 -15.26 19.62
CA LYS A 569 22.99 -15.02 20.42
C LYS A 569 22.46 -16.29 21.08
N MET A 570 22.46 -17.41 20.36
CA MET A 570 22.02 -18.70 20.94
C MET A 570 22.94 -19.20 22.07
N ARG A 571 24.23 -18.87 22.03
CA ARG A 571 25.20 -19.29 23.08
C ARG A 571 25.15 -18.40 24.32
N ASN A 572 24.77 -17.14 24.17
CA ASN A 572 24.65 -16.16 25.26
C ASN A 572 23.26 -15.49 25.21
N PRO A 573 22.18 -16.18 25.64
CA PRO A 573 20.89 -15.54 25.83
C PRO A 573 21.06 -14.47 26.92
N ILE A 574 20.81 -13.20 26.58
CA ILE A 574 20.84 -12.07 27.51
C ILE A 574 19.53 -12.03 28.28
#